data_AF-A0A0P9MWD3-F1
#
_entry.id   AF-A0A0P9MWD3-F1
#
_cell.length_a   1.000
_cell.length_b   1.000
_cell.length_c   1.000
_cell.angle_alpha   90.00
_cell.angle_beta   90.00
_cell.angle_gamma   90.00
#
_symmetry.space_group_name_H-M   'P 1'
#
loop_
_entity.id
_entity.type
_entity.pdbx_description
1 polymer ?
#
loop_
_entity_poly.entity_id
_entity_poly.type
_entity_poly.pdbx_seq_one_letter_code
_entity_poly.pdbx_strand_id
1 'polypeptide(L)'
;MPAGTEFDNGLVTVDNVPQSHKVSTVDLAVGEAVIRYGHTIGYALQPIPRGSWVREDQLRMPSAPALDSLPMSDAVPEKQAPLEGYTFEGYRNADGTVGTRNILGITTTVQCVTGVLDHAVKRIRDELLPRYPNVDDVVALTHSYGCGVAITATDAYIPIRTVRNLARNPNLGGEALVISLGCEKLQAGQVMHEGDSSVDLSEP
;
A
#
# COMPACT_ATOMS: atom_id res chain seq x y z
N MET A 1 -13.84 31.06 -1.44
CA MET A 1 -13.54 32.30 -2.17
C MET A 1 -14.86 32.87 -2.66
N PRO A 2 -15.25 34.08 -2.21
CA PRO A 2 -16.50 34.69 -2.65
C PRO A 2 -16.49 35.01 -4.14
N ALA A 3 -17.67 35.29 -4.71
CA ALA A 3 -17.77 35.85 -6.05
C ALA A 3 -17.03 37.21 -6.14
N GLY A 4 -16.45 37.50 -7.29
CA GLY A 4 -15.65 38.71 -7.54
C GLY A 4 -14.21 38.63 -7.06
N THR A 5 -13.72 37.47 -6.59
CA THR A 5 -12.31 37.32 -6.22
C THR A 5 -11.45 37.24 -7.47
N GLU A 6 -10.47 38.13 -7.59
CA GLU A 6 -9.54 38.20 -8.72
C GLU A 6 -8.22 37.46 -8.41
N PHE A 7 -7.66 36.81 -9.43
CA PHE A 7 -6.36 36.14 -9.41
C PHE A 7 -5.36 36.87 -10.33
N ASP A 8 -4.06 36.69 -10.09
CA ASP A 8 -2.97 37.35 -10.84
C ASP A 8 -3.01 37.14 -12.37
N ASN A 9 -3.64 36.06 -12.84
CA ASN A 9 -3.82 35.75 -14.26
C ASN A 9 -5.10 36.35 -14.87
N GLY A 10 -5.77 37.26 -14.16
CA GLY A 10 -7.01 37.91 -14.59
C GLY A 10 -8.24 37.00 -14.56
N LEU A 11 -8.18 35.85 -13.89
CA LEU A 11 -9.39 35.06 -13.57
C LEU A 11 -10.17 35.78 -12.48
N VAL A 12 -11.49 35.84 -12.60
CA VAL A 12 -12.38 36.39 -11.56
C VAL A 12 -13.45 35.35 -11.26
N THR A 13 -13.67 35.01 -9.99
CA THR A 13 -14.75 34.09 -9.61
C THR A 13 -16.12 34.72 -9.86
N VAL A 14 -17.07 33.96 -10.40
CA VAL A 14 -18.46 34.43 -10.57
C VAL A 14 -19.39 33.88 -9.47
N ASP A 15 -18.97 32.80 -8.83
CA ASP A 15 -19.68 32.16 -7.72
C ASP A 15 -18.87 32.26 -6.42
N ASN A 16 -19.53 31.98 -5.29
CA ASN A 16 -18.82 31.60 -4.08
C ASN A 16 -18.34 30.15 -4.21
N VAL A 17 -17.02 29.97 -4.28
CA VAL A 17 -16.36 28.67 -4.43
C VAL A 17 -15.85 28.20 -3.06
N PRO A 18 -16.35 27.10 -2.48
CA PRO A 18 -15.81 26.57 -1.23
C PRO A 18 -14.37 26.06 -1.39
N GLN A 19 -13.64 25.94 -0.28
CA GLN A 19 -12.28 25.39 -0.30
C GLN A 19 -12.27 23.98 -0.92
N SER A 20 -11.18 23.64 -1.62
CA SER A 20 -10.95 22.35 -2.27
C SER A 20 -11.90 22.02 -3.43
N HIS A 21 -12.73 22.98 -3.86
CA HIS A 21 -13.57 22.84 -5.04
C HIS A 21 -12.90 23.42 -6.29
N LYS A 22 -13.41 23.00 -7.45
CA LYS A 22 -12.87 23.36 -8.76
C LYS A 22 -13.43 24.70 -9.22
N VAL A 23 -12.58 25.53 -9.81
CA VAL A 23 -12.96 26.75 -10.54
C VAL A 23 -12.64 26.54 -12.01
N SER A 24 -13.56 26.87 -12.90
CA SER A 24 -13.32 26.85 -14.35
C SER A 24 -12.34 27.96 -14.73
N THR A 25 -11.26 27.62 -15.43
CA THR A 25 -10.26 28.62 -15.87
C THR A 25 -10.59 29.23 -17.23
N VAL A 26 -11.53 28.62 -17.95
CA VAL A 26 -12.03 29.00 -19.28
C VAL A 26 -13.55 28.83 -19.30
N ASP A 27 -14.21 29.42 -20.30
CA ASP A 27 -15.61 29.10 -20.59
C ASP A 27 -15.68 27.68 -21.15
N LEU A 28 -16.67 26.90 -20.68
CA LEU A 28 -16.93 25.55 -21.16
C LEU A 28 -18.35 25.49 -21.71
N ALA A 29 -18.50 25.09 -22.98
CA ALA A 29 -19.79 24.84 -23.59
C ALA A 29 -20.34 23.45 -23.21
N VAL A 30 -21.62 23.22 -23.50
CA VAL A 30 -22.25 21.90 -23.29
C VAL A 30 -21.51 20.84 -24.10
N GLY A 31 -21.18 19.72 -23.45
CA GLY A 31 -20.46 18.61 -24.05
C GLY A 31 -18.95 18.78 -24.09
N GLU A 32 -18.40 19.95 -23.73
CA GLU A 32 -16.95 20.14 -23.70
C GLU A 32 -16.29 19.38 -22.55
N ALA A 33 -15.06 18.94 -22.81
CA ALA A 33 -14.27 18.18 -21.86
C ALA A 33 -13.75 19.09 -20.74
N VAL A 34 -14.00 18.69 -19.50
CA VAL A 34 -13.36 19.27 -18.33
C VAL A 34 -12.04 18.55 -18.10
N ILE A 35 -10.94 19.28 -18.22
CA ILE A 35 -9.59 18.72 -18.17
C ILE A 35 -8.93 19.04 -16.82
N ARG A 36 -8.42 18.02 -16.14
CA ARG A 36 -7.61 18.16 -14.92
C ARG A 36 -6.53 17.08 -14.92
N TYR A 37 -5.32 17.41 -14.44
CA TYR A 37 -4.16 16.52 -14.52
C TYR A 37 -3.84 16.05 -15.95
N GLY A 38 -4.12 16.89 -16.95
CA GLY A 38 -3.93 16.57 -18.37
C GLY A 38 -4.95 15.58 -18.95
N HIS A 39 -5.98 15.19 -18.20
CA HIS A 39 -6.97 14.18 -18.62
C HIS A 39 -8.40 14.70 -18.50
N THR A 40 -9.29 14.16 -19.34
CA THR A 40 -10.73 14.44 -19.27
C THR A 40 -11.33 13.76 -18.04
N ILE A 41 -11.85 14.57 -17.12
CA ILE A 41 -12.52 14.07 -15.90
C ILE A 41 -14.05 14.04 -16.03
N GLY A 42 -14.60 14.66 -17.06
CA GLY A 42 -16.03 14.79 -17.28
C GLY A 42 -16.34 15.66 -18.48
N TYR A 43 -17.60 15.67 -18.89
CA TYR A 43 -18.12 16.55 -19.92
C TYR A 43 -19.19 17.46 -19.34
N ALA A 44 -19.15 18.75 -19.66
CA ALA A 44 -20.11 19.72 -19.14
C ALA A 44 -21.54 19.39 -19.61
N LEU A 45 -22.50 19.32 -18.69
CA LEU A 45 -23.93 19.08 -18.99
C LEU A 45 -24.68 20.37 -19.35
N GLN A 46 -24.12 21.50 -18.98
CA GLN A 46 -24.63 22.84 -19.23
C GLN A 46 -23.43 23.80 -19.43
N PRO A 47 -23.62 25.00 -19.98
CA PRO A 47 -22.54 25.97 -20.06
C PRO A 47 -21.96 26.29 -18.68
N ILE A 48 -20.64 26.30 -18.54
CA ILE A 48 -19.93 26.65 -17.31
C ILE A 48 -19.03 27.85 -17.64
N PRO A 49 -19.42 29.08 -17.27
CA PRO A 49 -18.60 30.27 -17.50
C PRO A 49 -17.24 30.17 -16.83
N ARG A 50 -16.24 30.88 -17.36
CA ARG A 50 -14.95 31.09 -16.71
C ARG A 50 -15.16 31.70 -15.32
N GLY A 51 -14.49 31.14 -14.31
CA GLY A 51 -14.57 31.59 -12.92
C GLY A 51 -15.72 30.98 -12.11
N SER A 52 -16.52 30.10 -12.72
CA SER A 52 -17.60 29.40 -12.04
C SER A 52 -17.10 28.25 -11.16
N TRP A 53 -17.88 27.94 -10.13
CA TRP A 53 -17.70 26.74 -9.35
C TRP A 53 -18.13 25.51 -10.16
N VAL A 54 -17.17 24.66 -10.55
CA VAL A 54 -17.43 23.40 -11.25
C VAL A 54 -17.86 22.33 -10.26
N ARG A 55 -19.14 21.94 -10.30
CA ARG A 55 -19.76 20.94 -9.44
C ARG A 55 -19.95 19.59 -10.13
N GLU A 56 -20.13 18.55 -9.34
CA GLU A 56 -20.31 17.17 -9.84
C GLU A 56 -21.64 16.98 -10.59
N ASP A 57 -22.71 17.65 -10.16
CA ASP A 57 -24.03 17.64 -10.81
C ASP A 57 -24.03 18.29 -12.21
N GLN A 58 -22.98 19.03 -12.54
CA GLN A 58 -22.81 19.69 -13.84
C GLN A 58 -22.00 18.84 -14.83
N LEU A 59 -21.49 17.68 -14.40
CA LEU A 59 -20.58 16.86 -15.20
C LEU A 59 -21.17 15.49 -15.48
N ARG A 60 -21.09 15.09 -16.74
CA ARG A 60 -21.24 13.69 -17.14
C ARG A 60 -19.89 13.01 -17.07
N MET A 61 -19.77 11.99 -16.24
CA MET A 61 -18.57 11.15 -16.18
C MET A 61 -18.35 10.43 -17.52
N PRO A 62 -17.10 10.30 -18.00
CA PRO A 62 -16.79 9.43 -19.14
C PRO A 62 -17.07 7.97 -18.76
N SER A 63 -17.57 7.19 -19.71
CA SER A 63 -17.66 5.73 -19.53
C SER A 63 -16.26 5.14 -19.55
N ALA A 64 -15.94 4.31 -18.56
CA ALA A 64 -14.69 3.58 -18.56
C ALA A 64 -14.64 2.63 -19.77
N PRO A 65 -13.56 2.62 -20.56
CA PRO A 65 -13.35 1.61 -21.58
C PRO A 65 -13.18 0.22 -20.94
N ALA A 66 -13.36 -0.82 -21.74
CA ALA A 66 -13.09 -2.19 -21.31
C ALA A 66 -11.59 -2.39 -21.05
N LEU A 67 -11.24 -3.28 -20.12
CA LEU A 67 -9.85 -3.50 -19.72
C LEU A 67 -8.98 -3.99 -20.90
N ASP A 68 -9.54 -4.86 -21.73
CA ASP A 68 -8.92 -5.45 -22.91
C ASP A 68 -8.79 -4.48 -24.09
N SER A 69 -9.48 -3.33 -24.03
CA SER A 69 -9.36 -2.27 -25.04
C SER A 69 -8.45 -1.13 -24.61
N LEU A 70 -7.91 -1.16 -23.39
CA LEU A 70 -6.91 -0.20 -22.96
C LEU A 70 -5.63 -0.38 -23.80
N PRO A 71 -5.07 0.71 -24.36
CA PRO A 71 -3.79 0.61 -25.04
C PRO A 71 -2.72 0.22 -24.02
N MET A 72 -1.91 -0.78 -24.38
CA MET A 72 -0.70 -1.08 -23.63
C MET A 72 0.20 0.16 -23.68
N SER A 73 0.60 0.69 -22.52
CA SER A 73 1.39 1.91 -22.45
C SER A 73 2.77 1.66 -23.07
N ASP A 74 2.98 2.18 -24.27
CA ASP A 74 4.23 2.18 -25.04
C ASP A 74 5.01 3.49 -24.90
N ALA A 75 4.39 4.51 -24.28
CA ALA A 75 5.01 5.76 -23.85
C ALA A 75 5.95 5.56 -22.65
N VAL A 76 6.95 4.70 -22.82
CA VAL A 76 8.01 4.46 -21.82
C VAL A 76 8.90 5.70 -21.78
N PRO A 77 8.93 6.45 -20.67
CA PRO A 77 9.78 7.63 -20.57
C PRO A 77 11.26 7.25 -20.66
N GLU A 78 12.10 8.14 -21.18
CA GLU A 78 13.54 7.92 -21.21
C GLU A 78 14.08 7.70 -19.81
N LYS A 79 14.97 6.71 -19.67
CA LYS A 79 15.61 6.39 -18.40
C LYS A 79 16.49 7.58 -17.99
N GLN A 80 16.16 8.20 -16.86
CA GLN A 80 16.96 9.25 -16.27
C GLN A 80 18.32 8.68 -15.81
N ALA A 81 19.34 9.55 -15.74
CA ALA A 81 20.64 9.18 -15.20
C ALA A 81 20.50 8.68 -13.74
N PRO A 82 21.22 7.62 -13.36
CA PRO A 82 21.15 7.09 -12.00
C PRO A 82 21.70 8.12 -10.99
N LEU A 83 21.10 8.14 -9.80
CA LEU A 83 21.63 8.88 -8.66
C LEU A 83 22.67 8.00 -7.95
N GLU A 84 23.90 8.48 -7.85
CA GLU A 84 25.03 7.78 -7.23
C GLU A 84 25.50 8.48 -5.96
N GLY A 85 26.14 7.73 -5.05
CA GLY A 85 26.73 8.29 -3.82
C GLY A 85 25.76 8.44 -2.63
N TYR A 86 24.48 8.11 -2.79
CA TYR A 86 23.51 8.14 -1.69
C TYR A 86 23.57 6.84 -0.88
N THR A 87 23.70 6.97 0.44
CA THR A 87 23.71 5.84 1.39
C THR A 87 22.76 6.12 2.55
N PHE A 88 22.44 5.07 3.33
CA PHE A 88 21.75 5.18 4.61
C PHE A 88 22.32 4.15 5.58
N GLU A 89 22.26 4.46 6.88
CA GLU A 89 22.64 3.51 7.94
C GLU A 89 21.51 2.51 8.16
N GLY A 90 21.79 1.22 7.98
CA GLY A 90 20.79 0.16 8.10
C GLY A 90 21.34 -1.15 8.63
N TYR A 91 20.45 -2.05 9.03
CA TYR A 91 20.76 -3.37 9.57
C TYR A 91 20.90 -4.38 8.43
N ARG A 92 22.14 -4.78 8.10
CA ARG A 92 22.41 -5.74 7.04
C ARG A 92 22.08 -7.16 7.50
N ASN A 93 21.25 -7.86 6.73
CA ASN A 93 20.85 -9.25 6.98
C ASN A 93 21.75 -10.23 6.20
N ALA A 94 21.68 -11.52 6.59
CA ALA A 94 22.45 -12.59 5.95
C ALA A 94 22.08 -12.82 4.48
N ASP A 95 20.82 -12.57 4.11
CA ASP A 95 20.31 -12.67 2.73
C ASP A 95 20.66 -11.47 1.83
N GLY A 96 21.37 -10.47 2.38
CA GLY A 96 21.78 -9.26 1.68
C GLY A 96 20.77 -8.11 1.73
N THR A 97 19.55 -8.34 2.24
CA THR A 97 18.58 -7.27 2.48
C THR A 97 19.04 -6.35 3.62
N VAL A 98 18.45 -5.15 3.69
CA VAL A 98 18.80 -4.16 4.71
C VAL A 98 17.54 -3.66 5.40
N GLY A 99 17.45 -3.90 6.71
CA GLY A 99 16.42 -3.36 7.59
C GLY A 99 16.67 -1.90 7.95
N THR A 100 15.60 -1.15 8.13
CA THR A 100 15.61 0.23 8.68
C THR A 100 15.36 0.27 10.19
N ARG A 101 14.91 -0.85 10.75
CA ARG A 101 14.69 -1.08 12.18
C ARG A 101 15.18 -2.49 12.54
N ASN A 102 15.54 -2.68 13.79
CA ASN A 102 15.91 -3.95 14.38
C ASN A 102 14.78 -4.43 15.30
N ILE A 103 13.84 -5.20 14.75
CA ILE A 103 12.60 -5.62 15.42
C ILE A 103 12.61 -7.12 15.64
N LEU A 104 12.20 -7.57 16.83
CA LEU A 104 11.87 -8.98 17.04
C LEU A 104 10.46 -9.25 16.52
N GLY A 105 10.36 -9.93 15.38
CA GLY A 105 9.09 -10.44 14.85
C GLY A 105 8.74 -11.79 15.47
N ILE A 106 7.51 -11.95 15.95
CA ILE A 106 6.99 -13.22 16.46
C ILE A 106 5.74 -13.58 15.69
N THR A 107 5.74 -14.67 14.94
CA THR A 107 4.59 -15.18 14.19
C THR A 107 4.08 -16.49 14.75
N THR A 108 2.85 -16.86 14.43
CA THR A 108 2.17 -18.06 14.94
C THR A 108 1.62 -18.88 13.80
N THR A 109 1.83 -20.19 13.81
CA THR A 109 1.27 -21.06 12.76
C THR A 109 -0.23 -21.35 12.90
N VAL A 110 -0.86 -20.88 13.99
CA VAL A 110 -2.26 -21.14 14.33
C VAL A 110 -2.90 -19.95 15.03
N GLN A 111 -4.20 -19.73 14.79
CA GLN A 111 -4.95 -18.62 15.38
C GLN A 111 -5.22 -18.76 16.89
N CYS A 112 -5.28 -20.00 17.41
CA CYS A 112 -5.67 -20.26 18.81
C CYS A 112 -4.73 -19.63 19.84
N VAL A 113 -3.49 -19.32 19.47
CA VAL A 113 -2.50 -18.69 20.35
C VAL A 113 -2.46 -17.18 20.28
N THR A 114 -3.20 -16.53 19.38
CA THR A 114 -3.09 -15.08 19.16
C THR A 114 -3.21 -14.28 20.47
N GLY A 115 -4.22 -14.57 21.31
CA GLY A 115 -4.38 -13.86 22.59
C GLY A 115 -3.24 -14.13 23.60
N VAL A 116 -2.64 -15.32 23.56
CA VAL A 116 -1.47 -15.65 24.39
C VAL A 116 -0.23 -14.91 23.87
N LEU A 117 -0.05 -14.85 22.55
CA LEU A 117 1.03 -14.09 21.93
C LEU A 117 0.92 -12.60 22.24
N ASP A 118 -0.26 -12.01 22.14
CA ASP A 118 -0.46 -10.59 22.45
C ASP A 118 -0.08 -10.28 23.90
N HIS A 119 -0.46 -11.16 24.82
CA HIS A 119 -0.05 -11.05 26.23
C HIS A 119 1.46 -11.21 26.39
N ALA A 120 2.08 -12.17 25.70
CA ALA A 120 3.52 -12.38 25.73
C ALA A 120 4.29 -11.18 25.17
N VAL A 121 3.90 -10.63 24.01
CA VAL A 121 4.51 -9.44 23.40
C VAL A 121 4.41 -8.25 24.33
N LYS A 122 3.25 -8.04 24.98
CA LYS A 122 3.11 -6.99 25.98
C LYS A 122 4.13 -7.15 27.10
N ARG A 123 4.26 -8.35 27.68
CA ARG A 123 5.26 -8.62 28.73
C ARG A 123 6.69 -8.48 28.24
N ILE A 124 7.00 -8.92 27.02
CA ILE A 124 8.33 -8.74 26.43
C ILE A 124 8.64 -7.23 26.31
N ARG A 125 7.68 -6.43 25.83
CA ARG A 125 7.84 -4.98 25.71
C ARG A 125 8.02 -4.29 27.06
N ASP A 126 7.27 -4.70 28.08
CA ASP A 126 7.30 -4.05 29.40
C ASP A 126 8.50 -4.52 30.26
N GLU A 127 8.88 -5.80 30.18
CA GLU A 127 9.85 -6.44 31.10
C GLU A 127 11.23 -6.70 30.46
N LEU A 128 11.29 -6.98 29.15
CA LEU A 128 12.54 -7.39 28.47
C LEU A 128 13.11 -6.30 27.55
N LEU A 129 12.29 -5.66 26.73
CA LEU A 129 12.74 -4.66 25.76
C LEU A 129 13.58 -3.52 26.39
N PRO A 130 13.28 -3.00 27.61
CA PRO A 130 14.13 -1.99 28.25
C PRO A 130 15.57 -2.46 28.54
N ARG A 131 15.82 -3.76 28.53
CA ARG A 131 17.15 -4.37 28.72
C ARG A 131 17.94 -4.48 27.42
N TYR A 132 17.30 -4.26 26.27
CA TYR A 132 17.89 -4.38 24.94
C TYR A 132 17.71 -3.07 24.15
N PRO A 133 18.48 -2.02 24.49
CA PRO A 133 18.29 -0.67 23.92
C PRO A 133 18.56 -0.56 22.41
N ASN A 134 19.18 -1.57 21.80
CA ASN A 134 19.43 -1.64 20.36
C ASN A 134 18.34 -2.40 19.59
N VAL A 135 17.29 -2.86 20.27
CA VAL A 135 16.10 -3.46 19.65
C VAL A 135 15.00 -2.41 19.66
N ASP A 136 14.44 -2.11 18.49
CA ASP A 136 13.47 -1.04 18.32
C ASP A 136 12.09 -1.41 18.86
N ASP A 137 11.64 -2.66 18.65
CA ASP A 137 10.34 -3.14 19.09
C ASP A 137 10.25 -4.68 19.06
N VAL A 138 9.15 -5.20 19.59
CA VAL A 138 8.70 -6.59 19.43
C VAL A 138 7.29 -6.58 18.85
N VAL A 139 7.10 -7.28 17.74
CA VAL A 139 5.83 -7.26 16.98
C VAL A 139 5.27 -8.66 16.81
N ALA A 140 3.99 -8.82 17.14
CA ALA A 140 3.21 -10.02 16.84
C ALA A 140 2.71 -9.98 15.38
N LEU A 141 3.03 -11.02 14.62
CA LEU A 141 2.58 -11.25 13.25
C LEU A 141 1.53 -12.36 13.26
N THR A 142 0.30 -12.00 13.62
CA THR A 142 -0.81 -12.93 13.81
C THR A 142 -1.58 -13.14 12.51
N HIS A 143 -2.04 -14.36 12.26
CA HIS A 143 -2.91 -14.66 11.13
C HIS A 143 -3.96 -15.73 11.51
N SER A 144 -5.11 -15.71 10.84
CA SER A 144 -6.15 -16.75 10.99
C SER A 144 -5.84 -18.02 10.19
N TYR A 145 -4.87 -17.95 9.26
CA TYR A 145 -4.50 -19.06 8.41
C TYR A 145 -3.79 -20.18 9.20
N GLY A 146 -3.83 -21.43 8.72
CA GLY A 146 -3.16 -22.57 9.38
C GLY A 146 -3.97 -23.33 10.46
N CYS A 147 -5.06 -22.77 10.99
CA CYS A 147 -5.98 -23.46 11.91
C CYS A 147 -7.09 -24.19 11.15
N GLY A 148 -6.85 -25.44 10.74
CA GLY A 148 -7.88 -26.23 10.02
C GLY A 148 -8.24 -25.72 8.63
N VAL A 149 -7.55 -24.68 8.14
CA VAL A 149 -7.67 -24.20 6.76
C VAL A 149 -7.07 -25.23 5.81
N ALA A 150 -7.77 -25.50 4.71
CA ALA A 150 -7.28 -26.36 3.65
C ALA A 150 -6.08 -25.69 2.96
N ILE A 151 -4.87 -26.01 3.45
CA ILE A 151 -3.61 -25.49 2.92
C ILE A 151 -3.34 -25.89 1.46
N THR A 152 -4.14 -26.80 0.92
CA THR A 152 -4.10 -27.27 -0.47
C THR A 152 -5.34 -26.85 -1.27
N ALA A 153 -6.20 -25.97 -0.73
CA ALA A 153 -7.35 -25.47 -1.48
C ALA A 153 -6.90 -24.49 -2.58
N THR A 154 -7.74 -24.28 -3.59
CA THR A 154 -7.55 -23.20 -4.57
C THR A 154 -7.34 -21.87 -3.84
N ASP A 155 -6.39 -21.06 -4.32
CA ASP A 155 -6.00 -19.76 -3.76
C ASP A 155 -5.40 -19.76 -2.34
N ALA A 156 -5.17 -20.94 -1.75
CA ALA A 156 -4.48 -21.09 -0.47
C ALA A 156 -3.05 -20.50 -0.48
N TYR A 157 -2.42 -20.41 -1.65
CA TYR A 157 -1.08 -19.84 -1.82
C TYR A 157 -1.00 -18.36 -1.43
N ILE A 158 -2.08 -17.58 -1.59
CA ILE A 158 -2.09 -16.14 -1.31
C ILE A 158 -1.80 -15.83 0.18
N PRO A 159 -2.58 -16.36 1.14
CA PRO A 159 -2.29 -16.15 2.56
C PRO A 159 -0.97 -16.81 2.99
N ILE A 160 -0.61 -17.99 2.46
CA ILE A 160 0.69 -18.64 2.74
C ILE A 160 1.84 -17.69 2.35
N ARG A 161 1.81 -17.19 1.12
CA ARG A 161 2.82 -16.25 0.60
C ARG A 161 2.85 -14.95 1.40
N THR A 162 1.70 -14.45 1.81
CA THR A 162 1.61 -13.24 2.66
C THR A 162 2.31 -13.44 4.00
N VAL A 163 2.02 -14.53 4.71
CA VAL A 163 2.62 -14.84 6.01
C VAL A 163 4.13 -15.03 5.87
N ARG A 164 4.56 -15.80 4.87
CA ARG A 164 5.97 -16.06 4.57
C ARG A 164 6.73 -14.76 4.26
N ASN A 165 6.18 -13.89 3.42
CA ASN A 165 6.82 -12.63 3.05
C ASN A 165 6.87 -11.64 4.23
N LEU A 166 5.85 -11.65 5.10
CA LEU A 166 5.85 -10.82 6.29
C LEU A 166 6.94 -11.26 7.29
N ALA A 167 7.11 -12.57 7.48
CA ALA A 167 8.16 -13.12 8.32
C ALA A 167 9.58 -12.85 7.78
N ARG A 168 9.70 -12.60 6.46
CA ARG A 168 10.95 -12.23 5.77
C ARG A 168 11.15 -10.73 5.58
N ASN A 169 10.36 -9.89 6.25
CA ASN A 169 10.58 -8.44 6.20
C ASN A 169 12.01 -8.11 6.71
N PRO A 170 12.81 -7.30 6.00
CA PRO A 170 14.20 -7.01 6.39
C PRO A 170 14.36 -6.41 7.80
N ASN A 171 13.31 -5.78 8.35
CA ASN A 171 13.33 -5.25 9.72
C ASN A 171 13.29 -6.34 10.81
N LEU A 172 13.04 -7.61 10.44
CA LEU A 172 12.99 -8.75 11.36
C LEU A 172 14.30 -9.55 11.39
N GLY A 173 15.34 -9.04 10.73
CA GLY A 173 16.67 -9.67 10.73
C GLY A 173 16.78 -10.98 9.94
N GLY A 174 15.69 -11.43 9.31
CA GLY A 174 15.60 -12.79 8.74
C GLY A 174 15.32 -13.89 9.78
N GLU A 175 15.11 -13.51 11.05
CA GLU A 175 15.10 -14.42 12.21
C GLU A 175 13.78 -14.32 12.99
N ALA A 176 12.64 -14.21 12.29
CA ALA A 176 11.33 -14.18 12.94
C ALA A 176 11.09 -15.44 13.79
N LEU A 177 10.68 -15.26 15.04
CA LEU A 177 10.33 -16.35 15.94
C LEU A 177 8.97 -16.94 15.53
N VAL A 178 8.92 -18.25 15.28
CA VAL A 178 7.67 -18.96 14.98
C VAL A 178 7.20 -19.74 16.20
N ILE A 179 5.98 -19.47 16.66
CA ILE A 179 5.32 -20.22 17.73
C ILE A 179 4.29 -21.17 17.12
N SER A 180 4.37 -22.43 17.52
CA SER A 180 3.50 -23.51 17.03
C SER A 180 2.89 -24.31 18.17
N LEU A 181 1.67 -24.81 17.98
CA LEU A 181 0.98 -25.65 18.96
C LEU A 181 1.01 -27.15 18.60
N GLY A 182 1.40 -27.49 17.37
CA GLY A 182 1.41 -28.85 16.83
C GLY A 182 0.07 -29.29 16.20
N CYS A 183 -1.00 -28.49 16.31
CA CYS A 183 -2.30 -28.77 15.70
C CYS A 183 -2.51 -28.06 14.35
N GLU A 184 -1.60 -27.17 13.98
CA GLU A 184 -1.61 -26.43 12.71
C GLU A 184 -1.49 -27.32 11.48
N LYS A 185 -2.10 -26.86 10.39
CA LYS A 185 -1.85 -27.40 9.05
C LYS A 185 -0.67 -26.73 8.38
N LEU A 186 -0.51 -25.42 8.56
CA LEU A 186 0.65 -24.68 8.08
C LEU A 186 1.82 -24.89 9.06
N GLN A 187 2.81 -25.68 8.67
CA GLN A 187 3.94 -26.01 9.53
C GLN A 187 4.96 -24.85 9.60
N ALA A 188 5.70 -24.75 10.71
CA ALA A 188 6.69 -23.69 10.91
C ALA A 188 7.74 -23.64 9.78
N GLY A 189 8.15 -24.81 9.27
CA GLY A 189 9.06 -24.89 8.12
C GLY A 189 8.50 -24.25 6.83
N GLN A 190 7.18 -24.28 6.64
CA GLN A 190 6.53 -23.64 5.49
C GLN A 190 6.49 -22.11 5.63
N VAL A 191 6.69 -21.58 6.85
CA VAL A 191 6.81 -20.14 7.13
C VAL A 191 8.28 -19.71 7.04
N MET A 192 9.19 -20.49 7.66
CA MET A 192 10.62 -20.22 7.76
C MET A 192 11.41 -21.42 7.20
N HIS A 193 11.77 -21.38 5.92
CA HIS A 193 12.72 -22.35 5.33
C HIS A 193 13.87 -21.68 4.60
N GLU A 194 15.07 -22.16 4.87
CA GLU A 194 16.27 -21.94 4.07
C GLU A 194 16.24 -22.88 2.86
N GLY A 195 16.48 -22.36 1.66
CA GLY A 195 16.72 -23.18 0.46
C GLY A 195 15.51 -23.80 -0.25
N ASP A 196 14.27 -23.43 0.06
CA ASP A 196 13.10 -23.98 -0.62
C ASP A 196 12.87 -23.34 -2.01
N SER A 197 12.96 -24.15 -3.07
CA SER A 197 12.72 -23.79 -4.47
C SER A 197 11.24 -23.59 -4.83
N SER A 198 10.30 -23.76 -3.88
CA SER A 198 8.91 -23.33 -4.04
C SER A 198 8.73 -21.81 -4.11
N VAL A 199 9.83 -21.06 -3.98
CA VAL A 199 9.92 -19.61 -4.22
C VAL A 199 10.19 -19.35 -5.71
N ASP A 200 9.46 -20.03 -6.58
CA ASP A 200 9.20 -19.46 -7.89
C ASP A 200 7.97 -18.56 -7.75
N LEU A 201 8.21 -17.27 -7.53
CA LEU A 201 7.16 -16.25 -7.50
C LEU A 201 6.59 -15.95 -8.90
N SER A 202 7.08 -16.64 -9.94
CA SER A 202 6.60 -16.46 -11.32
C SER A 202 5.31 -17.23 -11.63
N GLU A 203 4.88 -18.17 -10.78
CA GLU A 203 3.59 -18.84 -10.93
C GLU A 203 2.69 -18.73 -9.69
N PRO A 204 1.36 -18.59 -9.88
CA PRO A 204 0.37 -18.49 -8.80
C PRO A 204 0.27 -19.77 -7.97
#